data_AF-A0A413G160-F1
#
_entry.id   AF-A0A413G160-F1
#
_cell.length_a   1.000
_cell.length_b   1.000
_cell.length_c   1.000
_cell.angle_alpha   90.00
_cell.angle_beta   90.00
_cell.angle_gamma   90.00
#
_symmetry.space_group_name_H-M   'P 1'
#
loop_
_entity.id
_entity.type
_entity.pdbx_description
1 polymer ?
#
loop_
_entity_poly.entity_id
_entity_poly.type
_entity_poly.pdbx_seq_one_letter_code
_entity_poly.pdbx_strand_id
1 'polypeptide(L)'
;MSRTTTHSKYRQDKPLFPQRAWNAHLSDPDKVASETYGGNGDNTPARERYRRFAANAIRFLPPGQQEAVRLYYLEGIKMPEAAKILGVSRSTVSRRLAAARKTLRELARFCTDSGFLPP
;
A
#
# COMPACT_ATOMS: atom_id res chain seq x y z
N MET A 1 -3.15 -11.42 -51.57
CA MET A 1 -2.45 -12.04 -50.42
C MET A 1 -2.74 -11.19 -49.19
N SER A 2 -3.75 -11.60 -48.41
CA SER A 2 -4.23 -10.85 -47.25
C SER A 2 -3.56 -11.35 -45.96
N ARG A 3 -3.30 -10.41 -45.02
CA ARG A 3 -3.47 -10.59 -43.57
C ARG A 3 -3.20 -9.26 -42.84
N THR A 4 -4.24 -8.44 -42.75
CA THR A 4 -4.47 -7.52 -41.63
C THR A 4 -4.86 -8.35 -40.39
N THR A 5 -4.50 -7.92 -39.18
CA THR A 5 -5.36 -7.89 -37.98
C THR A 5 -4.54 -7.56 -36.72
N THR A 6 -4.68 -6.31 -36.27
CA THR A 6 -4.48 -5.89 -34.88
C THR A 6 -5.67 -6.39 -34.05
N HIS A 7 -5.48 -7.39 -33.20
CA HIS A 7 -6.42 -7.69 -32.12
C HIS A 7 -5.81 -8.65 -31.08
N SER A 8 -5.35 -8.14 -29.93
CA SER A 8 -5.07 -9.01 -28.77
C SER A 8 -6.14 -8.80 -27.71
N LYS A 9 -7.06 -9.76 -27.71
CA LYS A 9 -8.16 -9.97 -26.78
C LYS A 9 -7.60 -10.28 -25.40
N TYR A 10 -7.57 -9.32 -24.49
CA TYR A 10 -7.57 -9.66 -23.06
C TYR A 10 -9.01 -9.89 -22.61
N ARG A 11 -9.38 -11.16 -22.87
CA ARG A 11 -10.36 -12.01 -22.19
C ARG A 11 -10.85 -11.44 -20.86
N GLN A 12 -12.17 -11.33 -20.77
CA GLN A 12 -12.90 -11.12 -19.53
C GLN A 12 -12.73 -12.34 -18.63
N ASP A 13 -11.84 -12.26 -17.64
CA ASP A 13 -11.90 -13.11 -16.45
C ASP A 13 -11.97 -12.19 -15.23
N LYS A 14 -13.20 -12.04 -14.71
CA LYS A 14 -13.51 -11.28 -13.50
C LYS A 14 -12.78 -11.89 -12.30
N PRO A 15 -12.06 -11.12 -11.47
CA PRO A 15 -11.67 -11.63 -10.15
C PRO A 15 -12.92 -11.81 -9.27
N LEU A 16 -12.97 -12.97 -8.62
CA LEU A 16 -14.04 -13.53 -7.78
C LEU A 16 -14.25 -12.78 -6.44
N PHE A 17 -14.29 -11.45 -6.43
CA PHE A 17 -14.56 -10.71 -5.18
C PHE A 17 -15.45 -9.47 -5.42
N PRO A 18 -16.53 -9.31 -4.64
CA PRO A 18 -17.43 -8.17 -4.78
C PRO A 18 -16.75 -6.86 -4.36
N GLN A 19 -16.72 -5.88 -5.28
CA GLN A 19 -16.07 -4.57 -5.14
C GLN A 19 -16.58 -3.72 -3.95
N ARG A 20 -17.74 -4.06 -3.36
CA ARG A 20 -18.31 -3.36 -2.18
C ARG A 20 -17.58 -3.64 -0.86
N ALA A 21 -16.82 -4.73 -0.74
CA ALA A 21 -16.11 -5.04 0.50
C ALA A 21 -14.79 -4.26 0.67
N TRP A 22 -14.23 -3.72 -0.42
CA TRP A 22 -12.91 -3.09 -0.39
C TRP A 22 -12.96 -1.57 -0.18
N ASN A 23 -14.09 -0.92 -0.49
CA ASN A 23 -14.24 0.54 -0.38
C ASN A 23 -14.78 1.01 0.99
N ALA A 24 -15.30 0.11 1.83
CA ALA A 24 -15.97 0.50 3.08
C ALA A 24 -15.03 0.66 4.29
N HIS A 25 -13.75 0.31 4.17
CA HIS A 25 -12.86 0.19 5.34
C HIS A 25 -11.49 0.89 5.20
N LEU A 26 -11.24 1.62 4.11
CA LEU A 26 -9.91 2.19 3.83
C LEU A 26 -9.90 3.71 3.60
N SER A 27 -11.03 4.39 3.81
CA SER A 27 -11.09 5.85 3.63
C SER A 27 -10.74 6.66 4.88
N ASP A 28 -10.29 6.03 5.96
CA ASP A 28 -9.87 6.79 7.14
C ASP A 28 -8.89 6.00 8.02
N PRO A 29 -7.59 5.91 7.65
CA PRO A 29 -6.57 5.33 8.51
C PRO A 29 -6.40 6.10 9.83
N ASP A 30 -6.90 7.34 9.92
CA ASP A 30 -6.87 8.16 11.13
C ASP A 30 -8.00 7.76 12.10
N LYS A 31 -9.21 7.43 11.61
CA LYS A 31 -10.31 6.93 12.46
C LYS A 31 -10.02 5.62 13.17
N VAL A 32 -9.41 4.65 12.48
CA VAL A 32 -9.06 3.35 13.09
C VAL A 32 -8.03 3.52 14.21
N ALA A 33 -7.17 4.54 14.12
CA ALA A 33 -6.24 4.86 15.19
C ALA A 33 -6.94 5.51 16.41
N SER A 34 -8.02 6.28 16.18
CA SER A 34 -8.73 7.00 17.25
C SER A 34 -9.72 6.15 18.05
N GLU A 35 -10.33 5.12 17.47
CA GLU A 35 -11.39 4.35 18.15
C GLU A 35 -10.86 3.17 18.99
N THR A 36 -9.63 2.70 18.78
CA THR A 36 -9.14 1.45 19.42
C THR A 36 -8.02 1.65 20.45
N TYR A 37 -7.45 2.85 20.60
CA TYR A 37 -6.35 3.09 21.56
C TYR A 37 -6.73 4.12 22.62
N GLY A 38 -7.65 3.74 23.52
CA GLY A 38 -7.79 4.34 24.84
C GLY A 38 -6.61 3.94 25.74
N GLY A 39 -5.44 4.54 25.50
CA GLY A 39 -4.25 4.36 26.32
C GLY A 39 -3.72 5.70 26.78
N ASN A 40 -4.12 6.13 27.98
CA ASN A 40 -3.55 7.27 28.68
C ASN A 40 -2.10 6.96 29.08
N GLY A 41 -1.16 7.37 28.23
CA GLY A 41 0.27 7.34 28.48
C GLY A 41 0.96 8.04 27.31
N ASP A 42 1.90 8.93 27.59
CA ASP A 42 2.66 9.67 26.57
C ASP A 42 3.53 8.72 25.74
N ASN A 43 2.90 8.06 24.76
CA ASN A 43 3.53 7.17 23.78
C ASN A 43 4.28 7.94 22.69
N THR A 44 4.54 9.23 22.89
CA THR A 44 5.26 10.13 21.98
C THR A 44 6.60 9.54 21.53
N PRO A 45 7.45 8.97 22.40
CA PRO A 45 8.71 8.36 21.97
C PRO A 45 8.52 7.10 21.12
N ALA A 46 7.52 6.27 21.44
CA ALA A 46 7.21 5.07 20.67
C ALA A 46 6.68 5.42 19.27
N ARG A 47 5.75 6.38 19.19
CA ARG A 47 5.21 6.90 17.93
C ARG A 47 6.30 7.49 17.04
N GLU A 48 7.22 8.25 17.62
CA GLU A 48 8.35 8.82 16.88
C GLU A 48 9.29 7.73 16.32
N ARG A 49 9.56 6.67 17.08
CA ARG A 49 10.33 5.50 16.58
C ARG A 49 9.64 4.84 15.40
N TYR A 50 8.33 4.59 15.47
CA TYR A 50 7.57 4.04 14.34
C TYR A 50 7.56 4.96 13.13
N ARG A 51 7.42 6.28 13.32
CA ARG A 51 7.47 7.26 12.22
C ARG A 51 8.81 7.22 11.49
N ARG A 52 9.91 7.25 12.24
CA ARG A 52 11.28 7.15 11.68
C ARG A 52 11.51 5.83 10.97
N PHE A 53 11.04 4.73 11.55
CA PHE A 53 11.09 3.41 10.92
C PHE A 53 10.32 3.42 9.60
N ALA A 54 9.06 3.85 9.60
CA ALA A 54 8.21 3.84 8.41
C ALA A 54 8.80 4.69 7.28
N ALA A 55 9.29 5.89 7.60
CA ALA A 55 9.94 6.76 6.62
C ALA A 55 11.19 6.10 5.99
N ASN A 56 12.02 5.43 6.78
CA ASN A 56 13.19 4.72 6.26
C ASN A 56 12.80 3.46 5.49
N ALA A 57 11.87 2.66 6.01
CA ALA A 57 11.42 1.43 5.38
C ALA A 57 10.81 1.67 3.99
N ILE A 58 10.06 2.77 3.81
CA ILE A 58 9.53 3.18 2.50
C ILE A 58 10.65 3.50 1.51
N ARG A 59 11.76 4.12 1.95
CA ARG A 59 12.92 4.44 1.10
C ARG A 59 13.67 3.19 0.62
N PHE A 60 13.56 2.08 1.32
CA PHE A 60 14.17 0.80 0.93
C PHE A 60 13.28 -0.07 0.03
N LEU A 61 12.05 0.35 -0.25
CA LEU A 61 11.19 -0.36 -1.19
C LEU A 61 11.75 -0.26 -2.61
N PRO A 62 11.53 -1.28 -3.46
CA PRO A 62 11.81 -1.17 -4.89
C PRO A 62 11.13 0.08 -5.51
N PRO A 63 11.75 0.80 -6.47
CA PRO A 63 11.27 2.11 -6.92
C PRO A 63 9.79 2.13 -7.35
N GLY A 64 9.35 1.10 -8.08
CA GLY A 64 7.95 0.99 -8.49
C GLY A 64 6.96 0.79 -7.32
N GLN A 65 7.40 0.16 -6.23
CA GLN A 65 6.61 0.00 -5.00
C GLN A 65 6.60 1.29 -4.19
N GLN A 66 7.76 1.95 -4.07
CA GLN A 66 7.90 3.24 -3.39
C GLN A 66 6.95 4.28 -4.01
N GLU A 67 6.95 4.42 -5.34
CA GLU A 67 6.11 5.41 -6.01
C GLU A 67 4.62 5.09 -5.86
N ALA A 68 4.25 3.79 -5.89
CA ALA A 68 2.88 3.38 -5.64
C ALA A 68 2.43 3.71 -4.20
N VAL A 69 3.30 3.47 -3.20
CA VAL A 69 3.06 3.80 -1.80
C VAL A 69 2.92 5.31 -1.61
N ARG A 70 3.82 6.10 -2.21
CA ARG A 70 3.80 7.55 -2.16
C ARG A 70 2.46 8.08 -2.68
N LEU A 71 2.09 7.74 -3.91
CA LEU A 71 0.84 8.21 -4.52
C LEU A 71 -0.39 7.80 -3.70
N TYR A 72 -0.47 6.55 -3.26
CA TYR A 72 -1.66 6.03 -2.60
C TYR A 72 -1.81 6.48 -1.14
N TYR A 73 -0.76 6.31 -0.33
CA TYR A 73 -0.83 6.54 1.12
C TYR A 73 -0.41 7.94 1.53
N LEU A 74 0.57 8.55 0.85
CA LEU A 74 1.06 9.88 1.22
C LEU A 74 0.30 11.00 0.52
N GLU A 75 -0.06 10.80 -0.74
CA GLU A 75 -0.76 11.81 -1.56
C GLU A 75 -2.26 11.53 -1.72
N GLY A 76 -2.78 10.41 -1.19
CA GLY A 76 -4.21 10.08 -1.21
C GLY A 76 -4.78 9.78 -2.61
N ILE A 77 -3.92 9.54 -3.61
CA ILE A 77 -4.31 9.25 -4.98
C ILE A 77 -4.85 7.82 -5.10
N LYS A 78 -6.06 7.69 -5.62
CA LYS A 78 -6.71 6.39 -5.84
C LYS A 78 -5.96 5.57 -6.90
N MET A 79 -6.05 4.24 -6.80
CA MET A 79 -5.28 3.32 -7.66
C MET A 79 -5.49 3.51 -9.18
N PRO A 80 -6.71 3.78 -9.70
CA PRO A 80 -6.89 4.03 -11.13
C PRO A 80 -6.15 5.29 -11.63
N GLU A 81 -6.14 6.36 -10.84
CA GLU A 81 -5.46 7.62 -11.13
C GLU A 81 -3.94 7.44 -11.01
N ALA A 82 -3.48 6.78 -9.94
CA ALA A 82 -2.07 6.43 -9.79
C ALA A 82 -1.56 5.57 -10.95
N ALA A 83 -2.38 4.66 -11.47
CA ALA A 83 -2.04 3.85 -12.64
C ALA A 83 -1.80 4.71 -13.89
N LYS A 84 -2.62 5.75 -14.10
CA LYS A 84 -2.44 6.73 -15.18
C LYS A 84 -1.15 7.53 -15.00
N ILE A 85 -0.89 8.04 -13.80
CA ILE A 85 0.34 8.81 -13.47
C ILE A 85 1.59 7.96 -13.73
N LEU A 86 1.55 6.69 -13.33
CA LEU A 86 2.68 5.77 -13.45
C LEU A 86 2.83 5.11 -14.82
N GLY A 87 1.90 5.31 -15.75
CA GLY A 87 1.90 4.64 -17.06
C GLY A 87 1.79 3.10 -16.98
N VAL A 88 1.11 2.55 -15.97
CA VAL A 88 0.95 1.10 -15.77
C VAL A 88 -0.52 0.70 -15.58
N SER A 89 -0.82 -0.60 -15.56
CA SER A 89 -2.18 -1.07 -15.25
C SER A 89 -2.56 -0.88 -13.77
N ARG A 90 -3.85 -0.71 -13.48
CA ARG A 90 -4.38 -0.73 -12.09
C ARG A 90 -3.94 -1.99 -11.34
N SER A 91 -3.94 -3.15 -12.00
CA SER A 91 -3.52 -4.42 -11.40
C SER A 91 -2.03 -4.43 -11.04
N THR A 92 -1.19 -3.70 -11.78
CA THR A 92 0.22 -3.49 -11.44
C THR A 92 0.37 -2.61 -10.20
N VAL A 93 -0.39 -1.52 -10.09
CA VAL A 93 -0.41 -0.67 -8.88
C VAL A 93 -0.85 -1.46 -7.65
N SER A 94 -1.93 -2.23 -7.76
CA SER A 94 -2.42 -3.09 -6.67
C SER A 94 -1.37 -4.10 -6.20
N ARG A 95 -0.71 -4.81 -7.14
CA ARG A 95 0.37 -5.76 -6.83
C ARG A 95 1.57 -5.09 -6.17
N ARG A 96 1.98 -3.92 -6.64
CA ARG A 96 3.07 -3.12 -6.03
C ARG A 96 2.74 -2.73 -4.60
N LEU A 97 1.51 -2.28 -4.33
CA LEU A 97 1.04 -1.95 -2.98
C LEU A 97 0.96 -3.19 -2.07
N ALA A 98 0.50 -4.33 -2.59
CA ALA A 98 0.49 -5.58 -1.83
C ALA A 98 1.90 -6.05 -1.47
N ALA A 99 2.83 -6.01 -2.42
CA ALA A 99 4.23 -6.34 -2.21
C ALA A 99 4.89 -5.39 -1.19
N ALA A 100 4.66 -4.09 -1.33
CA ALA A 100 5.15 -3.09 -0.39
C ALA A 100 4.68 -3.37 1.04
N ARG A 101 3.38 -3.61 1.24
CA ARG A 101 2.82 -3.94 2.56
C ARG A 101 3.43 -5.21 3.15
N LYS A 102 3.70 -6.21 2.33
CA LYS A 102 4.36 -7.44 2.77
C LYS A 102 5.78 -7.14 3.29
N THR A 103 6.58 -6.44 2.49
CA THR A 103 7.95 -6.05 2.87
C THR A 103 7.97 -5.18 4.12
N LEU A 104 7.12 -4.16 4.19
CA LEU A 104 7.04 -3.29 5.37
C LEU A 104 6.65 -4.06 6.64
N ARG A 105 5.74 -5.04 6.53
CA ARG A 105 5.35 -5.89 7.67
C ARG A 105 6.49 -6.80 8.12
N GLU A 106 7.22 -7.39 7.18
CA GLU A 106 8.38 -8.24 7.48
C GLU A 106 9.48 -7.44 8.17
N LEU A 107 9.77 -6.23 7.68
CA LEU A 107 10.72 -5.31 8.31
C LEU A 107 10.25 -4.88 9.71
N ALA A 108 8.97 -4.53 9.87
CA ALA A 108 8.43 -4.13 11.17
C ALA A 108 8.54 -5.27 12.18
N ARG A 109 8.15 -6.49 11.78
CA ARG A 109 8.29 -7.68 12.61
C ARG A 109 9.74 -7.92 13.01
N PHE A 110 10.67 -7.90 12.06
CA PHE A 110 12.09 -8.08 12.35
C PHE A 110 12.61 -7.03 13.35
N CYS A 111 12.23 -5.77 13.16
CA CYS A 111 12.63 -4.68 14.07
C CYS A 111 12.00 -4.81 15.46
N THR A 112 10.75 -5.25 15.57
CA THR A 112 10.10 -5.52 16.87
C THR A 112 10.75 -6.72 17.57
N ASP A 113 10.95 -7.82 16.85
CA ASP A 113 11.60 -9.04 17.38
C ASP A 113 13.05 -8.75 17.84
N SER A 114 13.73 -7.79 17.18
CA SER A 114 15.08 -7.34 17.54
C SER A 114 15.11 -6.24 18.61
N GLY A 115 13.96 -5.79 19.13
CA GLY A 115 13.86 -4.74 20.15
C GLY A 115 14.13 -3.31 19.65
N PHE A 116 14.24 -3.10 18.34
CA PHE A 116 14.42 -1.77 17.74
C PHE A 116 13.11 -0.96 17.70
N LEU A 117 11.98 -1.65 17.52
CA LEU A 117 10.64 -1.09 17.67
C LEU A 117 10.00 -1.63 18.95
N PRO A 118 9.19 -0.82 19.65
CA PRO A 118 8.36 -1.35 20.72
C PRO A 118 7.38 -2.41 20.19
N PRO A 119 6.90 -3.33 21.05
CA PRO A 119 5.88 -4.31 20.69
C PRO A 119 4.50 -3.68 20.48
#